data_AF-K6YZ93-F1
#
_entry.id   AF-K6YZ93-F1
#
_cell.length_a   1.000
_cell.length_b   1.000
_cell.length_c   1.000
_cell.angle_alpha   90.00
_cell.angle_beta   90.00
_cell.angle_gamma   90.00
#
_symmetry.space_group_name_H-M   'P 1'
#
loop_
_entity.id
_entity.type
_entity.pdbx_description
1 polymer ?
#
loop_
_entity_poly.entity_id
_entity_poly.type
_entity_poly.pdbx_seq_one_letter_code
_entity_poly.pdbx_strand_id
1 'polypeptide(L)'
;MMTTLPSINEKIQAKFGPYTLFTGILFIVLGTAGIFLPGIMSLGTVIFSAWLLFLGGVMWGIHTYRYDKNSIMNWIKSALLIGVSGLMLIDPMSGVEAVGLLLAIYLLLDAFGNFAMANSIHPAKGWFWMTFNGVTSLLLATLFLVGWPATSLYLVGLYVGLSLLFDGWALMAIGLTLRKE
;
A
#
# COMPACT_ATOMS: atom_id res chain seq x y z
N MET A 1 -11.98 45.77 6.12
CA MET A 1 -11.85 44.70 5.11
C MET A 1 -11.65 43.39 5.88
N MET A 2 -12.73 42.70 6.26
CA MET A 2 -12.64 41.42 6.98
C MET A 2 -12.41 40.32 5.95
N THR A 3 -11.20 39.79 5.87
CA THR A 3 -10.90 38.57 5.15
C THR A 3 -11.54 37.41 5.92
N THR A 4 -12.71 36.96 5.49
CA THR A 4 -13.35 35.74 5.99
C THR A 4 -12.39 34.59 5.75
N LEU A 5 -11.89 33.97 6.81
CA LEU A 5 -11.11 32.74 6.70
C LEU A 5 -11.97 31.71 5.97
N PRO A 6 -11.47 31.07 4.89
CA PRO A 6 -12.24 30.07 4.18
C PRO A 6 -12.65 28.97 5.16
N SER A 7 -13.94 28.61 5.12
CA SER A 7 -14.48 27.57 5.98
C SER A 7 -13.73 26.26 5.70
N ILE A 8 -13.63 25.37 6.71
CA ILE A 8 -12.94 24.07 6.57
C ILE A 8 -13.43 23.32 5.32
N ASN A 9 -14.71 23.48 4.99
CA ASN A 9 -15.36 22.84 3.86
C ASN A 9 -14.85 23.35 2.50
N GLU A 10 -14.60 24.65 2.37
CA GLU A 10 -14.06 25.28 1.15
C GLU A 10 -12.65 24.76 0.83
N LYS A 11 -11.83 24.51 1.85
CA LYS A 11 -10.49 23.90 1.69
C LYS A 11 -10.56 22.43 1.29
N ILE A 12 -11.55 21.68 1.76
CA ILE A 12 -11.74 20.27 1.40
C ILE A 12 -12.29 20.16 -0.03
N GLN A 13 -13.27 20.98 -0.41
CA GLN A 13 -13.80 21.05 -1.77
C GLN A 13 -12.74 21.48 -2.80
N ALA A 14 -11.88 22.44 -2.47
CA ALA A 14 -10.77 22.85 -3.35
C ALA A 14 -9.73 21.72 -3.57
N LYS A 15 -9.63 20.77 -2.63
CA LYS A 15 -8.70 19.64 -2.69
C LYS A 15 -9.29 18.40 -3.38
N PHE A 16 -10.61 18.23 -3.32
CA PHE A 16 -11.33 17.06 -3.82
C PHE A 16 -12.39 17.49 -4.85
N GLY A 17 -11.96 17.61 -6.11
CA GLY A 17 -12.84 17.97 -7.22
C GLY A 17 -13.70 16.80 -7.76
N PRO A 18 -14.41 16.99 -8.87
CA PRO A 18 -15.28 15.97 -9.49
C PRO A 18 -14.53 14.69 -9.90
N TYR A 19 -13.22 14.78 -10.11
CA TYR A 19 -12.35 13.64 -10.39
C TYR A 19 -12.29 12.63 -9.23
N THR A 20 -12.58 13.04 -7.99
CA THR A 20 -12.58 12.17 -6.81
C THR A 20 -13.59 11.02 -6.95
N LEU A 21 -14.79 11.32 -7.48
CA LEU A 21 -15.82 10.31 -7.74
C LEU A 21 -15.38 9.32 -8.82
N PHE A 22 -14.79 9.82 -9.91
CA PHE A 22 -14.30 8.97 -11.00
C PHE A 22 -13.18 8.05 -10.51
N THR A 23 -12.21 8.58 -9.76
CA THR A 23 -11.13 7.78 -9.15
C THR A 23 -11.69 6.73 -8.19
N GLY A 24 -12.69 7.07 -7.36
CA GLY A 24 -13.34 6.12 -6.47
C GLY A 24 -14.00 4.96 -7.21
N ILE A 25 -14.75 5.25 -8.29
CA ILE A 25 -15.35 4.22 -9.15
C ILE A 25 -14.27 3.33 -9.78
N LEU A 26 -13.20 3.94 -10.31
CA LEU A 26 -12.10 3.21 -10.92
C LEU A 26 -11.44 2.25 -9.92
N PHE A 27 -11.21 2.70 -8.68
CA PHE A 27 -10.63 1.90 -7.61
C PHE A 27 -11.55 0.75 -7.19
N ILE A 28 -12.86 0.97 -7.12
CA ILE A 28 -13.84 -0.10 -6.86
C ILE A 28 -13.78 -1.17 -7.95
N VAL A 29 -13.75 -0.77 -9.23
CA VAL A 29 -13.69 -1.71 -10.36
C VAL A 29 -12.39 -2.50 -10.34
N LEU A 30 -11.24 -1.83 -10.18
CA LEU A 30 -9.94 -2.48 -10.10
C LEU A 30 -9.82 -3.40 -8.88
N GLY A 31 -10.28 -2.95 -7.71
CA GLY A 31 -10.27 -3.74 -6.48
C GLY A 31 -11.15 -4.97 -6.59
N THR A 32 -12.36 -4.83 -7.14
CA THR A 32 -13.27 -5.95 -7.40
C THR A 32 -12.65 -6.95 -8.38
N ALA A 33 -12.06 -6.47 -9.48
CA ALA A 33 -11.35 -7.33 -10.43
C ALA A 33 -10.18 -8.06 -9.76
N GLY A 34 -9.42 -7.37 -8.90
CA GLY A 34 -8.32 -7.94 -8.12
C GLY A 34 -8.77 -9.03 -7.15
N ILE A 35 -9.97 -8.93 -6.57
CA ILE A 35 -10.54 -9.96 -5.69
C ILE A 35 -10.90 -11.23 -6.49
N PHE A 36 -11.47 -11.08 -7.70
CA PHE A 36 -11.81 -12.23 -8.54
C PHE A 36 -10.60 -12.86 -9.23
N LEU A 37 -9.56 -12.07 -9.50
CA LEU A 37 -8.34 -12.49 -10.21
C LEU A 37 -7.08 -12.15 -9.38
N PRO A 38 -6.94 -12.72 -8.16
CA PRO A 38 -5.88 -12.33 -7.23
C PRO A 38 -4.49 -12.64 -7.75
N GLY A 39 -4.29 -13.74 -8.48
CA GLY A 39 -2.98 -14.06 -9.07
C GLY A 39 -2.51 -13.01 -10.09
N ILE A 40 -3.41 -12.50 -10.92
CA ILE A 40 -3.11 -11.43 -11.89
C ILE A 40 -2.79 -10.13 -11.14
N MET A 41 -3.55 -9.83 -10.09
CA MET A 41 -3.32 -8.64 -9.28
C MET A 41 -1.95 -8.67 -8.60
N SER A 42 -1.58 -9.79 -7.97
CA SER A 42 -0.26 -10.01 -7.36
C SER A 42 0.87 -9.79 -8.35
N LEU A 43 0.79 -10.45 -9.51
CA LEU A 43 1.81 -10.33 -10.55
C LEU A 43 1.89 -8.90 -11.09
N GLY A 44 0.74 -8.27 -11.32
CA GLY A 44 0.67 -6.87 -11.76
C GLY A 44 1.33 -5.92 -10.78
N THR A 45 1.04 -6.07 -9.47
CA THR A 45 1.69 -5.28 -8.41
C THR A 45 3.20 -5.49 -8.41
N VAL A 46 3.66 -6.75 -8.45
CA VAL A 46 5.09 -7.07 -8.41
C VAL A 46 5.84 -6.55 -9.63
N ILE A 47 5.30 -6.75 -10.84
CA ILE A 47 5.90 -6.26 -12.08
C ILE A 47 5.96 -4.73 -12.06
N PHE A 48 4.88 -4.07 -11.64
CA PHE A 48 4.85 -2.61 -11.51
C PHE A 48 5.91 -2.12 -10.51
N SER A 49 5.98 -2.71 -9.31
CA SER A 49 6.99 -2.39 -8.31
C SER A 49 8.41 -2.65 -8.81
N ALA A 50 8.64 -3.74 -9.55
CA ALA A 50 9.95 -4.05 -10.13
C ALA A 50 10.39 -2.97 -11.13
N TRP A 51 9.49 -2.49 -11.99
CA TRP A 51 9.80 -1.37 -12.89
C TRP A 51 10.13 -0.07 -12.13
N LEU A 52 9.40 0.24 -11.06
CA LEU A 52 9.72 1.40 -10.23
C LEU A 52 11.10 1.28 -9.58
N LEU A 53 11.46 0.10 -9.06
CA LEU A 53 12.78 -0.17 -8.49
C LEU A 53 13.88 -0.08 -9.56
N PHE A 54 13.64 -0.60 -10.76
CA PHE A 54 14.57 -0.51 -11.87
C PHE A 54 14.84 0.94 -12.25
N LEU A 55 13.79 1.72 -12.51
CA LEU A 55 13.90 3.14 -12.86
C LEU A 55 14.56 3.94 -11.74
N GLY A 56 14.19 3.68 -10.48
CA GLY A 56 14.83 4.29 -9.31
C GLY A 56 16.31 3.96 -9.21
N GLY A 57 16.69 2.71 -9.48
CA GLY A 57 18.08 2.26 -9.52
C GLY A 57 18.89 2.93 -10.62
N VAL A 58 18.32 3.07 -11.82
CA VAL A 58 18.94 3.79 -12.94
C VAL A 58 19.11 5.28 -12.61
N MET A 59 18.06 5.94 -12.12
CA MET A 59 18.13 7.35 -11.72
C MET A 59 19.17 7.59 -10.61
N TRP A 60 19.23 6.70 -9.61
CA TRP A 60 20.24 6.77 -8.56
C TRP A 60 21.65 6.52 -9.10
N GLY A 61 21.81 5.62 -10.07
CA GLY A 61 23.07 5.38 -10.76
C GLY A 61 23.55 6.61 -11.53
N ILE A 62 22.64 7.28 -12.25
CA ILE A 62 22.93 8.55 -12.93
C ILE A 62 23.33 9.63 -11.92
N HIS A 63 22.62 9.74 -10.80
CA HIS A 63 22.96 10.69 -9.73
C HIS A 63 24.36 10.42 -9.15
N THR A 64 24.65 9.15 -8.83
CA THR A 64 25.95 8.71 -8.31
C THR A 64 27.06 9.05 -9.29
N TYR A 65 26.87 8.76 -10.58
CA TYR A 65 27.84 9.08 -11.61
C TYR A 65 28.14 10.59 -11.72
N ARG A 66 27.13 11.45 -11.52
CA ARG A 66 27.26 12.91 -11.65
C ARG A 66 27.82 13.60 -10.41
N TYR A 67 27.42 13.18 -9.22
CA TYR A 67 27.66 13.93 -7.99
C TYR A 67 28.54 13.20 -6.98
N ASP A 68 28.63 11.87 -7.04
CA ASP A 68 29.34 11.08 -6.03
C ASP A 68 29.94 9.78 -6.58
N LYS A 69 30.75 9.91 -7.64
CA LYS A 69 31.27 8.78 -8.41
C LYS A 69 32.17 7.82 -7.59
N ASN A 70 32.83 8.33 -6.56
CA ASN A 70 33.79 7.57 -5.75
C ASN A 70 33.11 6.84 -4.57
N SER A 71 31.85 7.14 -4.28
CA SER A 71 31.12 6.48 -3.20
C SER A 71 30.67 5.08 -3.61
N ILE A 72 31.37 4.09 -3.07
CA ILE A 72 31.04 2.66 -3.25
C ILE A 72 29.62 2.39 -2.73
N MET A 73 29.22 3.01 -1.62
CA MET A 73 27.89 2.83 -1.03
C MET A 73 26.77 3.22 -2.01
N ASN A 74 26.95 4.33 -2.73
CA ASN A 74 25.96 4.81 -3.69
C ASN A 74 25.86 3.91 -4.93
N TRP A 75 26.99 3.37 -5.39
CA TRP A 75 26.99 2.35 -6.45
C TRP A 75 26.34 1.05 -6.00
N ILE A 76 26.61 0.57 -4.79
CA ILE A 76 25.96 -0.63 -4.23
C ILE A 76 24.44 -0.43 -4.20
N LYS A 77 23.96 0.73 -3.76
CA LYS A 77 22.52 1.02 -3.74
C LYS A 77 21.90 0.97 -5.14
N SER A 78 22.51 1.59 -6.14
CA SER A 78 22.03 1.53 -7.53
C SER A 78 22.05 0.10 -8.07
N ALA A 79 23.16 -0.62 -7.87
CA ALA A 79 23.31 -1.99 -8.32
C ALA A 79 22.31 -2.94 -7.65
N LEU A 80 22.03 -2.75 -6.35
CA LEU A 80 21.04 -3.55 -5.61
C LEU A 80 19.63 -3.31 -6.15
N LEU A 81 19.24 -2.05 -6.37
CA LEU A 81 17.93 -1.71 -6.93
C LEU A 81 17.72 -2.30 -8.33
N ILE A 82 18.73 -2.18 -9.20
CA ILE A 82 18.69 -2.73 -10.56
C ILE A 82 18.74 -4.27 -10.53
N GLY A 83 19.57 -4.86 -9.67
CA GLY A 83 19.71 -6.31 -9.55
C GLY A 83 18.43 -6.97 -9.03
N VAL A 84 17.87 -6.46 -7.93
CA VAL A 84 16.63 -6.98 -7.34
C VAL A 84 15.46 -6.81 -8.31
N SER A 85 15.30 -5.65 -8.93
CA SER A 85 14.26 -5.46 -9.95
C SER A 85 14.43 -6.37 -11.16
N GLY A 86 15.67 -6.56 -11.64
CA GLY A 86 15.97 -7.50 -12.71
C GLY A 86 15.55 -8.93 -12.37
N LEU A 87 15.86 -9.40 -11.15
CA LEU A 87 15.43 -10.71 -10.67
C LEU A 87 13.90 -10.82 -10.61
N MET A 88 13.22 -9.81 -10.07
CA MET A 88 11.75 -9.76 -10.02
C MET A 88 11.10 -9.69 -11.41
N LEU A 89 11.77 -9.15 -12.42
CA LEU A 89 11.25 -9.10 -13.80
C LEU A 89 11.48 -10.43 -14.55
N ILE A 90 12.57 -11.15 -14.26
CA ILE A 90 12.87 -12.46 -14.86
C ILE A 90 12.00 -13.55 -14.25
N ASP A 91 11.89 -13.55 -12.91
CA ASP A 91 11.00 -14.44 -12.17
C ASP A 91 10.11 -13.63 -11.21
N PRO A 92 8.93 -13.18 -11.69
CA PRO A 92 7.97 -12.46 -10.87
C PRO A 92 7.46 -13.23 -9.67
N MET A 93 7.56 -14.58 -9.66
CA MET A 93 7.09 -15.36 -8.53
C MET A 93 7.92 -15.07 -7.28
N SER A 94 9.24 -15.00 -7.42
CA SER A 94 10.15 -14.61 -6.33
C SER A 94 9.78 -13.24 -5.74
N GLY A 95 9.34 -12.30 -6.57
CA GLY A 95 8.86 -10.98 -6.14
C GLY A 95 7.55 -11.05 -5.37
N VAL A 96 6.62 -11.90 -5.78
CA VAL A 96 5.35 -12.15 -5.07
C VAL A 96 5.62 -12.75 -3.69
N GLU A 97 6.54 -13.70 -3.58
CA GLU A 97 6.93 -14.32 -2.31
C GLU A 97 7.56 -13.30 -1.35
N ALA A 98 8.44 -12.45 -1.86
CA ALA A 98 9.07 -11.39 -1.08
C ALA A 98 8.06 -10.34 -0.61
N VAL A 99 7.15 -9.89 -1.49
CA VAL A 99 6.07 -8.98 -1.12
C VAL A 99 5.11 -9.62 -0.11
N GLY A 100 4.85 -10.93 -0.24
CA GLY A 100 4.07 -11.69 0.73
C GLY A 100 4.69 -11.68 2.14
N LEU A 101 6.01 -11.84 2.26
CA LEU A 101 6.71 -11.71 3.54
C LEU A 101 6.64 -10.28 4.10
N LEU A 102 6.85 -9.27 3.25
CA LEU A 102 6.74 -7.87 3.67
C LEU A 102 5.32 -7.57 4.19
N LEU A 103 4.30 -8.11 3.53
CA LEU A 103 2.91 -7.99 3.96
C LEU A 103 2.66 -8.70 5.29
N ALA A 104 3.21 -9.90 5.50
CA ALA A 104 3.12 -10.60 6.77
C ALA A 104 3.77 -9.79 7.91
N ILE A 105 4.95 -9.21 7.68
CA ILE A 105 5.63 -8.33 8.63
C ILE A 105 4.79 -7.09 8.92
N TYR A 106 4.21 -6.46 7.89
CA TYR A 106 3.31 -5.34 8.06
C TYR A 106 2.11 -5.69 8.96
N LEU A 107 1.46 -6.82 8.72
CA LEU A 107 0.33 -7.27 9.54
C LEU A 107 0.72 -7.57 11.00
N LEU A 108 1.94 -8.10 11.24
CA LEU A 108 2.47 -8.24 12.60
C LEU A 108 2.65 -6.88 13.27
N LEU A 109 3.27 -5.92 12.58
CA LEU A 109 3.46 -4.57 13.12
C LEU A 109 2.13 -3.88 13.39
N ASP A 110 1.16 -4.03 12.49
CA ASP A 110 -0.20 -3.53 12.69
C ASP A 110 -0.87 -4.19 13.90
N ALA A 111 -0.74 -5.51 14.07
CA ALA A 111 -1.28 -6.21 15.24
C ALA A 111 -0.71 -5.67 16.56
N PHE A 112 0.62 -5.58 16.67
CA PHE A 112 1.28 -5.06 17.87
C PHE A 112 0.97 -3.58 18.11
N GLY A 113 0.88 -2.78 17.05
CA GLY A 113 0.48 -1.37 17.14
C GLY A 113 -0.93 -1.22 17.69
N ASN A 114 -1.88 -2.00 17.19
CA ASN A 114 -3.26 -2.00 17.67
C ASN A 114 -3.37 -2.46 19.14
N PHE A 115 -2.60 -3.47 19.55
CA PHE A 115 -2.56 -3.88 20.97
C PHE A 115 -1.96 -2.81 21.88
N ALA A 116 -0.87 -2.16 21.44
CA ALA A 116 -0.25 -1.08 22.19
C ALA A 116 -1.20 0.13 22.34
N MET A 117 -1.90 0.50 21.27
CA MET A 117 -2.92 1.55 21.32
C MET A 117 -4.11 1.16 22.20
N ALA A 118 -4.61 -0.08 22.09
CA ALA A 118 -5.70 -0.55 22.95
C ALA A 118 -5.34 -0.44 24.43
N ASN A 119 -4.11 -0.81 24.79
CA ASN A 119 -3.60 -0.70 26.17
C ASN A 119 -3.44 0.76 26.62
N SER A 120 -3.04 1.68 25.72
CA SER A 120 -2.87 3.09 26.08
C SER A 120 -4.18 3.84 26.27
N ILE A 121 -5.24 3.47 25.54
CA ILE A 121 -6.55 4.11 25.65
C ILE A 121 -7.48 3.40 26.62
N HIS A 122 -7.15 2.21 27.13
CA HIS A 122 -8.01 1.47 28.06
C HIS A 122 -8.25 2.28 29.36
N PRO A 123 -9.52 2.46 29.82
CA PRO A 123 -10.79 1.88 29.35
C PRO A 123 -11.66 2.82 28.48
N ALA A 124 -11.09 3.84 27.84
CA ALA A 124 -11.82 4.77 27.00
C ALA A 124 -12.54 4.08 25.81
N LYS A 125 -13.59 4.72 25.28
CA LYS A 125 -14.36 4.21 24.13
C LYS A 125 -13.42 3.96 22.93
N GLY A 126 -13.49 2.76 22.36
CA GLY A 126 -12.71 2.36 21.19
C GLY A 126 -11.64 1.29 21.45
N TRP A 127 -11.25 1.06 22.71
CA TRP A 127 -10.20 0.08 23.06
C TRP A 127 -10.52 -1.35 22.59
N PHE A 128 -11.80 -1.74 22.66
CA PHE A 128 -12.26 -3.06 22.20
C PHE A 128 -12.09 -3.23 20.68
N TRP A 129 -12.40 -2.20 19.90
CA TRP A 129 -12.24 -2.23 18.44
C TRP A 129 -10.77 -2.33 18.03
N MET A 130 -9.88 -1.61 18.72
CA MET A 130 -8.44 -1.73 18.50
C MET A 130 -7.93 -3.13 18.85
N THR A 131 -8.38 -3.72 19.97
CA THR A 131 -8.01 -5.09 20.34
C THR A 131 -8.48 -6.10 19.30
N PHE A 132 -9.73 -5.98 18.84
CA PHE A 132 -10.28 -6.84 17.80
C PHE A 132 -9.52 -6.73 16.48
N ASN A 133 -9.16 -5.51 16.06
CA ASN A 133 -8.34 -5.30 14.88
C ASN A 133 -6.95 -5.94 15.04
N GLY A 134 -6.31 -5.75 16.20
CA GLY A 134 -5.02 -6.37 16.51
C GLY A 134 -5.03 -7.90 16.45
N VAL A 135 -6.07 -8.54 17.01
CA VAL A 135 -6.25 -10.00 16.91
C VAL A 135 -6.43 -10.44 15.46
N THR A 136 -7.24 -9.70 14.70
CA THR A 136 -7.50 -10.02 13.29
C THR A 136 -6.22 -9.92 12.46
N SER A 137 -5.45 -8.85 12.61
CA SER A 137 -4.16 -8.67 11.92
C SER A 137 -3.16 -9.75 12.32
N LEU A 138 -3.09 -10.15 13.60
CA LEU A 138 -2.21 -11.23 14.07
C LEU A 138 -2.57 -12.59 13.45
N LEU A 139 -3.88 -12.91 13.39
CA LEU A 139 -4.36 -14.13 12.75
C LEU A 139 -4.03 -14.16 11.27
N LEU A 140 -4.28 -13.06 10.55
CA LEU A 140 -3.94 -12.93 9.13
C LEU A 140 -2.43 -13.07 8.90
N ALA A 141 -1.60 -12.42 9.70
CA ALA A 141 -0.15 -12.54 9.62
C ALA A 141 0.31 -14.00 9.82
N THR A 142 -0.26 -14.69 10.81
CA THR A 142 0.06 -16.09 11.09
C THR A 142 -0.34 -17.00 9.93
N LEU A 143 -1.53 -16.79 9.35
CA LEU A 143 -1.99 -17.53 8.18
C LEU A 143 -1.08 -17.31 6.97
N PHE A 144 -0.62 -16.06 6.76
CA PHE A 144 0.36 -15.75 5.72
C PHE A 144 1.67 -16.50 5.91
N LEU A 145 2.23 -16.47 7.13
CA LEU A 145 3.53 -17.10 7.42
C LEU A 145 3.48 -18.63 7.29
N VAL A 146 2.38 -19.26 7.72
CA VAL A 146 2.22 -20.72 7.62
C VAL A 146 2.06 -21.18 6.17
N GLY A 147 1.36 -20.40 5.33
CA GLY A 147 1.13 -20.74 3.93
C GLY A 147 2.25 -20.32 2.97
N TRP A 148 3.21 -19.54 3.44
CA TRP A 148 4.31 -19.04 2.62
C TRP A 148 5.24 -20.19 2.16
N PRO A 149 5.74 -20.19 0.90
CA PRO A 149 5.51 -19.21 -0.17
C PRO A 149 4.27 -19.47 -1.04
N ALA A 150 3.68 -20.66 -0.95
CA ALA A 150 2.66 -21.13 -1.91
C ALA A 150 1.38 -20.27 -1.94
N THR A 151 0.99 -19.68 -0.81
CA THR A 151 -0.24 -18.86 -0.70
C THR A 151 -0.02 -17.40 -1.06
N SER A 152 1.23 -16.92 -1.20
CA SER A 152 1.53 -15.51 -1.45
C SER A 152 0.88 -14.98 -2.73
N LEU A 153 0.81 -15.81 -3.78
CA LEU A 153 0.17 -15.44 -5.05
C LEU A 153 -1.30 -15.06 -4.89
N TYR A 154 -2.03 -15.71 -3.99
CA TYR A 154 -3.43 -15.42 -3.76
C TYR A 154 -3.60 -14.30 -2.72
N LEU A 155 -2.87 -14.40 -1.61
CA LEU A 155 -3.11 -13.52 -0.48
C LEU A 155 -2.64 -12.08 -0.73
N VAL A 156 -1.52 -11.89 -1.45
CA VAL A 156 -1.05 -10.55 -1.84
C VAL A 156 -2.09 -9.86 -2.72
N GLY A 157 -2.57 -10.55 -3.75
CA GLY A 157 -3.53 -10.00 -4.70
C GLY A 157 -4.88 -9.71 -4.08
N LEU A 158 -5.35 -10.59 -3.19
CA LEU A 158 -6.55 -10.34 -2.39
C LEU A 158 -6.38 -9.12 -1.49
N TYR A 159 -5.26 -8.99 -0.79
CA TYR A 159 -4.98 -7.85 0.07
C TYR A 159 -4.96 -6.54 -0.72
N VAL A 160 -4.23 -6.50 -1.84
CA VAL A 160 -4.17 -5.32 -2.71
C VAL A 160 -5.55 -4.99 -3.30
N GLY A 161 -6.29 -6.00 -3.76
CA GLY A 161 -7.65 -5.84 -4.30
C GLY A 161 -8.63 -5.29 -3.26
N LEU A 162 -8.61 -5.82 -2.04
CA LEU A 162 -9.41 -5.35 -0.92
C LEU A 162 -9.04 -3.91 -0.53
N SER A 163 -7.74 -3.59 -0.47
CA SER A 163 -7.29 -2.23 -0.18
C SER A 163 -7.86 -1.24 -1.21
N LEU A 164 -7.72 -1.52 -2.50
CA LEU A 164 -8.25 -0.67 -3.56
C LEU A 164 -9.78 -0.55 -3.49
N LEU A 165 -10.48 -1.63 -3.15
CA LEU A 165 -11.93 -1.60 -2.99
C LEU A 165 -12.34 -0.66 -1.84
N PHE A 166 -11.69 -0.77 -0.67
CA PHE A 166 -11.97 0.10 0.47
C PHE A 166 -11.60 1.55 0.20
N ASP A 167 -10.45 1.80 -0.43
CA ASP A 167 -10.02 3.13 -0.85
C ASP A 167 -11.04 3.74 -1.83
N GLY A 168 -11.55 2.93 -2.76
CA GLY A 168 -12.58 3.34 -3.71
C GLY A 168 -13.91 3.73 -3.04
N TRP A 169 -14.37 2.94 -2.06
CA TRP A 169 -15.55 3.26 -1.25
C TRP A 169 -15.35 4.53 -0.43
N ALA A 170 -14.17 4.72 0.18
CA ALA A 170 -13.85 5.93 0.92
C ALA A 170 -13.89 7.17 0.02
N LEU A 171 -13.26 7.12 -1.16
CA LEU A 171 -13.26 8.20 -2.14
C LEU A 171 -14.67 8.48 -2.68
N MET A 172 -15.48 7.45 -2.91
CA MET A 172 -16.87 7.61 -3.34
C MET A 172 -17.70 8.32 -2.26
N ALA A 173 -17.56 7.92 -0.99
CA ALA A 173 -18.24 8.57 0.13
C ALA A 173 -17.85 10.06 0.24
N ILE A 174 -16.56 10.37 0.15
CA ILE A 174 -16.06 11.76 0.16
C ILE A 174 -16.64 12.55 -1.02
N GLY A 175 -16.54 12.01 -2.25
CA GLY A 175 -17.01 12.67 -3.46
C GLY A 175 -18.53 12.90 -3.49
N LEU A 176 -19.33 12.01 -2.90
CA LEU A 176 -20.78 12.20 -2.78
C LEU A 176 -21.14 13.28 -1.76
N THR A 177 -20.39 13.39 -0.67
CA THR A 177 -20.61 14.43 0.36
C THR A 177 -20.31 15.81 -0.21
N LEU A 178 -19.23 15.94 -0.99
CA LEU A 178 -18.82 17.21 -1.61
C LEU A 178 -19.73 17.68 -2.74
N ARG A 179 -20.55 16.79 -3.32
CA ARG A 179 -21.55 17.14 -4.34
C ARG A 179 -22.90 17.57 -3.73
N LYS A 180 -23.15 17.21 -2.47
CA LYS A 180 -24.40 17.51 -1.77
C LYS A 180 -24.39 18.88 -1.09
N GLU A 181 -23.22 19.50 -0.94
CA GLU A 181 -23.05 20.88 -0.46
C GLU A 181 -22.73 21.83 -1.62
#